data_AF-A0A1C5DZ32-F1
#
_entry.id   AF-A0A1C5DZ32-F1
#
_cell.length_a   1.000
_cell.length_b   1.000
_cell.length_c   1.000
_cell.angle_alpha   90.00
_cell.angle_beta   90.00
_cell.angle_gamma   90.00
#
_symmetry.space_group_name_H-M   'P 1'
#
loop_
_entity.id
_entity.type
_entity.pdbx_description
1 polymer ?
#
loop_
_entity_poly.entity_id
_entity_poly.type
_entity_poly.pdbx_seq_one_letter_code
_entity_poly.pdbx_strand_id
1 'polypeptide(L)'
;MRIRPDEEQVPPRPHPGALPWHRPPSPADVDPAVLAALLRRHGWQRRGGAAGRYGRWTPPGPSGAGTSLLVPESRAYPDSDDLLTEALDALARSDTPAAR
;
A
#
# COMPACT_ATOMS: atom_id res chain seq x y z
N MET A 1 -27.65 -49.26 4.19
CA MET A 1 -27.18 -49.04 5.58
C MET A 1 -25.77 -49.59 5.72
N ARG A 2 -24.74 -48.75 5.55
CA ARG A 2 -23.38 -48.95 6.10
C ARG A 2 -22.69 -47.57 6.12
N ILE A 3 -22.89 -46.92 7.25
CA ILE A 3 -22.22 -45.71 7.73
C ILE A 3 -20.75 -46.07 7.96
N ARG A 4 -19.83 -45.35 7.30
CA ARG A 4 -18.40 -45.36 7.68
C ARG A 4 -18.22 -44.29 8.78
N PRO A 5 -17.74 -44.64 9.98
CA PRO A 5 -17.54 -43.68 11.04
C PRO A 5 -16.18 -43.00 10.89
N ASP A 6 -16.14 -41.72 11.25
CA ASP A 6 -14.98 -40.95 11.68
C ASP A 6 -13.81 -40.85 10.67
N GLU A 7 -13.97 -39.97 9.67
CA GLU A 7 -12.83 -39.19 9.21
C GLU A 7 -12.44 -38.28 10.37
N GLU A 8 -11.53 -38.82 11.20
CA GLU A 8 -10.80 -38.15 12.25
C GLU A 8 -10.45 -36.74 11.80
N GLN A 9 -11.22 -35.77 12.29
CA GLN A 9 -11.05 -34.36 11.99
C GLN A 9 -9.69 -33.96 12.53
N VAL A 10 -8.69 -34.05 11.67
CA VAL A 10 -7.32 -33.61 11.96
C VAL A 10 -7.45 -32.18 12.48
N PRO A 11 -7.09 -31.91 13.75
CA PRO A 11 -7.18 -30.57 14.28
C PRO A 11 -6.32 -29.67 13.37
N PRO A 12 -6.85 -28.52 12.91
CA PRO A 12 -6.06 -27.63 12.08
C PRO A 12 -4.81 -27.31 12.88
N ARG A 13 -3.63 -27.65 12.32
CA ARG A 13 -2.35 -27.27 12.92
C ARG A 13 -2.45 -25.79 13.27
N PRO A 14 -2.07 -25.37 14.49
CA PRO A 14 -2.03 -23.96 14.83
C PRO A 14 -1.16 -23.28 13.78
N HIS A 15 -1.79 -22.45 12.94
CA HIS A 15 -1.06 -21.72 11.92
C HIS A 15 -0.07 -20.83 12.67
N PRO A 16 1.25 -20.99 12.44
CA PRO A 16 2.24 -20.14 13.07
C PRO A 16 2.04 -18.73 12.54
N GLY A 17 1.40 -17.89 13.35
CA GLY A 17 1.18 -16.49 13.10
C GLY A 17 0.10 -16.23 12.04
N ALA A 18 -0.98 -15.56 12.45
CA ALA A 18 -1.67 -14.65 11.56
C ALA A 18 -0.62 -13.77 10.90
N LEU A 19 -0.31 -14.07 9.63
CA LEU A 19 0.67 -13.33 8.88
C LEU A 19 0.26 -11.85 8.88
N PRO A 20 1.19 -10.91 9.11
CA PRO A 20 0.91 -9.50 9.37
C PRO A 20 0.39 -8.72 8.15
N TRP A 21 -0.12 -9.38 7.10
CA TRP A 21 -0.62 -8.74 5.88
C TRP A 21 -1.79 -7.76 6.12
N HIS A 22 -2.42 -7.79 7.30
CA HIS A 22 -3.46 -6.83 7.71
C HIS A 22 -2.93 -5.58 8.42
N ARG A 23 -1.63 -5.51 8.74
CA ARG A 23 -1.06 -4.29 9.29
C ARG A 23 -0.74 -3.35 8.14
N PRO A 24 -1.21 -2.09 8.16
CA PRO A 24 -0.72 -1.10 7.22
C PRO A 24 0.81 -1.04 7.35
N PRO A 25 1.57 -1.06 6.24
CA PRO A 25 3.01 -1.05 6.28
C PRO A 25 3.48 0.20 7.04
N SER A 26 4.48 0.04 7.91
CA SER A 26 5.07 1.19 8.59
C SER A 26 5.70 2.10 7.51
N PRO A 27 5.55 3.43 7.60
CA PRO A 27 6.25 4.35 6.70
C PRO A 27 7.76 4.07 6.71
N ALA A 28 8.30 3.60 7.84
CA ALA A 28 9.70 3.19 8.00
C ALA A 28 10.10 1.89 7.25
N ASP A 29 9.14 1.11 6.74
CA ASP A 29 9.38 -0.13 5.98
C ASP A 29 9.03 -0.01 4.47
N VAL A 30 8.42 1.10 4.04
CA VAL A 30 8.03 1.34 2.65
C VAL A 30 9.18 1.89 1.81
N ASP A 31 9.56 1.16 0.75
CA ASP A 31 10.49 1.69 -0.24
C ASP A 31 9.77 2.67 -1.19
N PRO A 32 10.27 3.92 -1.36
CA PRO A 32 9.64 4.91 -2.22
C PRO A 32 9.54 4.49 -3.70
N ALA A 33 10.53 3.76 -4.21
CA ALA A 33 10.52 3.26 -5.58
C ALA A 33 9.48 2.15 -5.75
N VAL A 34 9.30 1.29 -4.74
CA VAL A 34 8.24 0.28 -4.73
C VAL A 34 6.86 0.94 -4.67
N LEU A 35 6.68 1.94 -3.79
CA LEU A 35 5.44 2.70 -3.70
C LEU A 35 5.11 3.38 -5.04
N ALA A 36 6.08 4.04 -5.66
CA ALA A 36 5.94 4.63 -6.99
C ALA A 36 5.54 3.59 -8.05
N ALA A 37 6.16 2.40 -8.06
CA ALA A 37 5.82 1.34 -8.99
C ALA A 37 4.38 0.82 -8.79
N LEU A 38 3.96 0.66 -7.53
CA LEU A 38 2.59 0.26 -7.19
C LEU A 38 1.58 1.32 -7.66
N LEU A 39 1.81 2.60 -7.36
CA LEU A 39 0.96 3.69 -7.81
C LEU A 39 0.74 3.65 -9.34
N ARG A 40 1.81 3.47 -10.12
CA ARG A 40 1.70 3.31 -11.60
C ARG A 40 0.85 2.12 -11.99
N ARG A 41 1.06 0.97 -11.36
CA ARG A 41 0.29 -0.26 -11.63
C ARG A 41 -1.19 -0.06 -11.34
N HIS A 42 -1.51 0.71 -10.31
CA HIS A 42 -2.88 1.03 -9.93
C HIS A 42 -3.46 2.25 -10.68
N GLY A 43 -2.78 2.73 -11.72
CA GLY A 43 -3.27 3.78 -12.62
C GLY A 43 -2.99 5.20 -12.19
N TRP A 44 -2.33 5.42 -11.05
CA TRP A 44 -1.92 6.76 -10.62
C TRP A 44 -0.93 7.36 -11.60
N GLN A 45 -1.14 8.63 -11.92
CA GLN A 45 -0.33 9.37 -12.87
C GLN A 45 0.63 10.29 -12.12
N ARG A 46 1.94 10.19 -12.41
CA ARG A 46 2.93 11.12 -11.90
C ARG A 46 2.84 12.44 -12.67
N ARG A 47 2.26 13.48 -12.08
CA ARG A 47 2.03 14.80 -12.71
C ARG A 47 3.17 15.80 -12.49
N GLY A 48 4.38 15.28 -12.32
CA GLY A 48 5.58 16.07 -12.08
C GLY A 48 5.86 16.31 -10.59
N GLY A 49 7.07 16.74 -10.31
CA GLY A 49 7.59 17.03 -8.98
C GLY A 49 8.99 17.62 -9.18
N ALA A 50 9.54 18.31 -8.17
CA ALA A 50 10.88 18.86 -8.29
C ALA A 50 11.84 17.71 -8.65
N ALA A 51 12.52 17.82 -9.80
CA ALA A 51 13.40 16.77 -10.27
C ALA A 51 14.43 16.44 -9.17
N GLY A 52 14.34 15.24 -8.61
CA GLY A 52 15.26 14.76 -7.59
C GLY A 52 14.90 15.10 -6.13
N ARG A 53 13.64 15.31 -5.76
CA ARG A 53 13.23 15.27 -4.33
C ARG A 53 11.97 14.45 -4.10
N TYR A 54 10.88 14.78 -4.77
CA TYR A 54 9.60 14.09 -4.65
C TYR A 54 8.83 14.11 -5.97
N GLY A 55 8.08 13.06 -6.25
CA GLY A 55 7.13 12.97 -7.34
C GLY A 55 5.71 13.21 -6.85
N ARG A 56 4.94 14.07 -7.53
CA ARG A 56 3.50 14.21 -7.27
C ARG A 56 2.72 13.18 -8.07
N TRP A 57 1.92 12.38 -7.38
CA TRP A 57 1.05 11.35 -7.94
C TRP A 57 -0.40 11.76 -7.79
N THR A 58 -1.17 11.67 -8.87
CA THR A 58 -2.61 11.95 -8.88
C THR A 58 -3.39 10.68 -9.21
N PRO A 59 -4.53 10.42 -8.54
CA PRO A 59 -5.31 9.22 -8.74
C PRO A 59 -5.97 9.20 -10.12
N PRO A 60 -6.23 8.00 -10.67
CA PRO A 60 -7.00 7.86 -11.92
C PRO A 60 -8.49 8.14 -11.68
N GLY A 61 -9.08 9.02 -12.49
CA GLY A 61 -10.54 9.22 -12.56
C GLY A 61 -11.02 10.66 -12.31
N PRO A 62 -12.29 10.97 -12.65
CA PRO A 62 -12.86 12.32 -12.59
C PRO A 62 -13.09 12.83 -11.15
N SER A 63 -13.11 11.95 -10.16
CA SER A 63 -13.14 12.30 -8.72
C SER A 63 -11.74 12.63 -8.17
N GLY A 64 -10.69 12.38 -8.96
CA GLY A 64 -9.28 12.48 -8.54
C GLY A 64 -8.69 13.88 -8.46
N ALA A 65 -9.51 14.93 -8.51
CA ALA A 65 -9.04 16.32 -8.50
C ALA A 65 -8.59 16.82 -7.11
N GLY A 66 -8.97 16.15 -6.02
CA GLY A 66 -8.69 16.60 -4.65
C GLY A 66 -7.42 16.01 -4.01
N THR A 67 -7.08 14.75 -4.27
CA THR A 67 -5.99 14.08 -3.57
C THR A 67 -4.75 13.98 -4.45
N SER A 68 -3.62 14.52 -3.97
CA SER A 68 -2.30 14.36 -4.58
C SER A 68 -1.36 13.76 -3.55
N LEU A 69 -0.64 12.70 -3.93
CA LEU A 69 0.37 12.09 -3.07
C LEU A 69 1.75 12.63 -3.44
N LEU A 70 2.56 12.94 -2.43
CA LEU A 70 3.96 13.28 -2.61
C LEU A 70 4.78 12.07 -2.18
N VAL A 71 5.45 11.43 -3.13
CA VAL A 71 6.32 10.28 -2.83
C VAL A 71 7.77 10.75 -3.00
N PRO A 72 8.64 10.60 -1.99
CA PRO A 72 10.04 10.96 -2.13
C PRO A 72 10.71 10.08 -3.19
N GLU A 73 11.74 10.59 -3.88
CA GLU A 73 12.47 9.79 -4.88
C GLU A 73 13.40 8.75 -4.22
N SER A 74 13.85 9.01 -3.00
CA SER A 74 14.76 8.13 -2.25
C SER A 74 14.58 8.34 -0.75
N ARG A 75 14.91 7.32 0.05
CA ARG A 75 15.00 7.46 1.51
C ARG A 75 16.19 8.27 2.00
N ALA A 76 17.12 8.63 1.10
CA ALA A 76 18.26 9.46 1.45
C ALA A 76 17.89 10.89 1.85
N TYR A 77 16.65 11.34 1.57
CA TYR A 77 16.18 12.65 1.97
C TYR A 77 15.69 12.65 3.42
N PRO A 78 16.01 13.70 4.22
CA PRO A 78 15.65 13.74 5.64
C PRO A 78 14.14 13.79 5.89
N ASP A 79 13.38 14.32 4.92
CA ASP A 79 11.92 14.47 4.91
C ASP A 79 11.19 13.23 4.36
N SER A 80 11.91 12.14 4.08
CA SER A 80 11.31 10.95 3.45
C SER A 80 10.24 10.28 4.32
N ASP A 81 10.48 10.16 5.63
CA ASP A 81 9.57 9.45 6.54
C ASP A 81 8.25 10.22 6.73
N ASP A 82 8.35 11.55 6.88
CA ASP A 82 7.20 12.46 6.91
C ASP A 82 6.40 12.38 5.60
N LEU A 83 7.08 12.44 4.44
CA LEU A 83 6.42 12.33 3.14
C LEU A 83 5.77 10.96 2.92
N LEU A 84 6.41 9.86 3.34
CA LEU A 84 5.84 8.52 3.24
C LEU A 84 4.63 8.36 4.17
N THR A 85 4.70 8.89 5.39
CA THR A 85 3.59 8.89 6.35
C THR A 85 2.38 9.61 5.77
N GLU A 86 2.56 10.84 5.30
CA GLU A 86 1.49 11.63 4.67
C GLU A 86 0.95 10.96 3.41
N ALA A 87 1.81 10.35 2.59
CA ALA A 87 1.37 9.63 1.39
C ALA A 87 0.51 8.40 1.74
N LEU A 88 0.88 7.61 2.74
CA LEU A 88 0.12 6.44 3.17
C LEU A 88 -1.21 6.83 3.81
N ASP A 89 -1.23 7.90 4.59
CA ASP A 89 -2.43 8.42 5.24
C ASP A 89 -3.40 9.05 4.24
N ALA A 90 -2.90 9.81 3.26
CA ALA A 90 -3.69 10.29 2.14
C ALA A 90 -4.20 9.15 1.25
N LEU A 91 -3.43 8.06 1.08
CA LEU A 91 -3.87 6.86 0.37
C LEU A 91 -4.99 6.15 1.15
N ALA A 92 -4.86 5.99 2.47
CA ALA A 92 -5.88 5.37 3.32
C ALA A 92 -7.22 6.12 3.32
N ARG A 93 -7.19 7.46 3.17
CA ARG A 93 -8.39 8.29 3.02
C ARG A 93 -8.92 8.34 1.58
N SER A 94 -8.13 7.92 0.60
CA SER A 94 -8.54 7.97 -0.80
C SER A 94 -9.52 6.84 -1.08
N ASP A 95 -10.75 7.18 -1.43
CA ASP A 95 -11.79 6.20 -1.80
C ASP A 95 -11.58 5.59 -3.21
N THR A 96 -10.34 5.64 -3.69
CA THR A 96 -9.97 5.09 -4.99
C THR A 96 -9.81 3.57 -4.82
N PRO A 97 -10.38 2.70 -5.67
CA PRO A 97 -10.21 1.26 -5.58
C PRO A 97 -8.74 0.81 -5.59
N ALA A 98 -7.89 1.64 -6.19
CA ALA A 98 -6.43 1.54 -6.21
C ALA A 98 -5.74 1.63 -4.83
N ALA A 99 -6.44 2.14 -3.81
CA ALA A 99 -5.94 2.37 -2.47
C ALA A 99 -6.40 1.30 -1.45
N ARG A 100 -7.22 0.33 -1.88
CA ARG A 100 -7.85 -0.69 -1.03
C ARG A 100 -7.26 -2.08 -1.23
#